data_AF-A0A1W9Z6E6-F1
#
_entry.id   AF-A0A1W9Z6E6-F1
#
_cell.length_a   1.000
_cell.length_b   1.000
_cell.length_c   1.000
_cell.angle_alpha   90.00
_cell.angle_beta   90.00
_cell.angle_gamma   90.00
#
_symmetry.space_group_name_H-M   'P 1'
#
loop_
_entity.id
_entity.type
_entity.pdbx_description
1 polymer ?
#
loop_
_entity_poly.entity_id
_entity_poly.type
_entity_poly.pdbx_seq_one_letter_code
_entity_poly.pdbx_strand_id
1 'polypeptide(L)' 'MIPKLLVGVAGIVVPIAVALGASGGTTASAGTDPNPFSHLSCACTDSDPPGSQTLRDTMDQGIQQGISDPPVVR' A
#
# COMPACT_ATOMS: atom_id res chain seq x y z
N MET A 1 -55.26 4.14 -47.99
CA MET A 1 -56.03 3.07 -47.33
C MET A 1 -55.03 2.09 -46.73
N ILE A 2 -55.18 1.76 -45.45
CA ILE A 2 -54.30 1.00 -44.51
C ILE A 2 -54.57 -0.51 -44.63
N PRO A 3 -53.59 -1.43 -44.47
CA PRO A 3 -53.35 -2.11 -43.17
C PRO A 3 -51.90 -2.56 -42.94
N LYS A 4 -51.44 -3.04 -41.79
CA LYS A 4 -51.74 -2.95 -40.34
C LYS A 4 -50.59 -3.74 -39.71
N LEU A 5 -49.93 -3.21 -38.69
CA LEU A 5 -48.79 -3.85 -38.01
C LEU A 5 -49.14 -5.24 -37.46
N LEU A 6 -48.31 -6.24 -37.78
CA LEU A 6 -48.21 -7.51 -37.06
C LEU A 6 -46.74 -7.78 -36.69
N VAL A 7 -46.54 -7.79 -35.38
CA VAL A 7 -45.63 -8.64 -34.59
C VAL A 7 -45.06 -9.83 -35.35
N GLY A 8 -43.73 -9.97 -35.31
CA GLY A 8 -42.99 -11.10 -35.88
C GLY A 8 -41.57 -11.15 -35.34
N VAL A 9 -41.32 -12.21 -34.58
CA VAL A 9 -40.10 -12.64 -33.89
C VAL A 9 -38.80 -12.57 -34.71
N ALA A 10 -37.68 -12.33 -34.01
CA ALA A 10 -36.31 -12.71 -34.39
C ALA A 10 -35.73 -12.11 -35.70
N GLY A 11 -35.74 -10.79 -35.82
CA GLY A 11 -34.81 -10.08 -36.70
C GLY A 11 -33.61 -9.60 -35.90
N ILE A 12 -32.45 -10.20 -36.13
CA ILE A 12 -31.14 -9.87 -35.55
C ILE A 12 -30.95 -8.34 -35.48
N VAL A 13 -31.03 -7.75 -34.29
CA VAL A 13 -30.59 -6.37 -34.06
C VAL A 13 -29.16 -6.42 -33.55
N VAL A 14 -28.23 -6.11 -34.44
CA VAL A 14 -26.80 -5.86 -34.21
C VAL A 14 -26.50 -4.50 -34.86
N PRO A 15 -25.64 -3.63 -34.33
CA PRO A 15 -25.34 -3.26 -32.95
C PRO A 15 -25.37 -1.71 -32.77
N ILE A 16 -25.43 -1.20 -31.54
CA ILE A 16 -24.85 0.13 -31.25
C ILE A 16 -23.80 -0.10 -30.16
N ALA A 17 -22.61 -0.47 -30.60
CA ALA A 17 -21.44 -0.50 -29.74
C ALA A 17 -21.05 0.96 -29.44
N VAL A 18 -21.42 1.43 -28.26
CA VAL A 18 -20.82 2.64 -27.70
C VAL A 18 -19.36 2.31 -27.43
N ALA A 19 -18.48 2.71 -28.35
CA ALA A 19 -17.05 2.75 -28.10
C ALA A 19 -16.78 3.93 -27.15
N LEU A 20 -16.94 3.69 -25.84
CA LEU A 20 -16.44 4.61 -24.83
C LEU A 20 -14.94 4.34 -24.67
N GLY A 21 -14.14 5.30 -25.15
CA GLY A 21 -12.68 5.26 -25.14
C GLY A 21 -12.10 5.04 -23.75
N ALA A 22 -10.97 4.34 -23.76
CA ALA A 22 -10.25 3.78 -22.62
C ALA A 22 -9.55 4.81 -21.72
N SER A 23 -9.73 4.64 -20.42
CA SER A 23 -8.75 4.86 -19.34
C SER A 23 -9.45 4.49 -18.03
N GLY A 24 -8.96 3.65 -17.13
CA GLY A 24 -7.73 2.90 -17.04
C GLY A 24 -7.82 2.02 -15.78
N GLY A 25 -6.96 1.02 -15.70
CA GLY A 25 -6.78 0.19 -14.52
C GLY A 25 -7.88 -0.84 -14.32
N THR A 26 -7.54 -2.12 -14.49
CA THR A 26 -8.10 -3.16 -13.62
C THR A 26 -8.11 -2.59 -12.21
N THR A 27 -9.25 -2.62 -11.49
CA THR A 27 -9.19 -2.46 -10.04
C THR A 27 -8.28 -3.58 -9.56
N ALA A 28 -7.01 -3.25 -9.30
CA ALA A 28 -6.13 -4.14 -8.58
C ALA A 28 -6.93 -4.55 -7.37
N SER A 29 -7.05 -5.86 -7.14
CA SER A 29 -7.45 -6.32 -5.82
C SER A 29 -6.56 -5.54 -4.86
N ALA A 30 -7.15 -4.60 -4.13
CA ALA A 30 -6.51 -4.06 -2.96
C ALA A 30 -6.51 -5.26 -2.03
N GLY A 31 -5.49 -6.12 -2.18
CA GLY A 31 -5.10 -7.03 -1.14
C GLY A 31 -4.90 -6.11 0.04
N THR A 32 -5.87 -6.12 0.95
CA THR A 32 -5.80 -5.33 2.16
C THR A 32 -4.53 -5.80 2.81
N ASP A 33 -3.45 -5.03 2.68
CA ASP A 33 -2.24 -5.30 3.42
C ASP A 33 -2.71 -5.28 4.89
N PRO A 34 -2.68 -6.42 5.58
CA PRO A 34 -3.26 -6.51 6.91
C PRO A 34 -2.50 -5.62 7.90
N ASN A 35 -1.33 -5.13 7.50
CA ASN A 35 -0.54 -4.15 8.22
C ASN A 35 -0.78 -2.74 7.62
N PRO A 36 -1.61 -1.89 8.25
CA PRO A 36 -1.83 -0.51 7.80
C PRO A 36 -0.55 0.35 7.81
N PHE A 37 0.55 -0.15 8.38
CA PHE A 37 1.84 0.50 8.46
C PHE A 37 2.87 -0.03 7.45
N SER A 38 2.50 -0.96 6.58
CA SER A 38 3.41 -1.58 5.59
C SER A 38 4.06 -0.57 4.63
N HIS A 39 3.42 0.59 4.45
CA HIS A 39 3.94 1.70 3.64
C HIS A 39 4.67 2.78 4.44
N LEU A 40 4.78 2.66 5.76
CA LEU A 40 5.57 3.58 6.55
C LEU A 40 7.04 3.21 6.44
N SER A 41 7.83 4.15 5.95
CA SER A 41 9.29 4.07 5.98
C SER A 41 9.81 5.31 6.71
N CYS A 42 10.87 5.14 7.51
CA CYS A 42 11.62 6.28 8.01
C CYS A 42 12.36 6.90 6.82
N ALA A 43 11.98 8.12 6.44
CA ALA A 43 12.67 8.92 5.45
C ALA A 43 13.84 9.73 6.05
N CYS A 44 14.20 9.47 7.31
CA CYS A 44 15.38 10.06 7.90
C CYS A 44 16.60 9.53 7.16
N THR A 45 17.37 10.43 6.53
CA THR A 45 18.75 10.12 6.16
C THR A 45 19.52 9.92 7.46
N ASP A 46 19.61 8.68 7.91
CA ASP A 46 20.37 8.28 9.08
C ASP A 46 21.85 8.30 8.71
N SER A 47 22.41 9.50 8.69
CA SER A 47 23.85 9.71 8.66
C SER A 47 24.24 10.25 10.03
N ASP A 48 24.82 9.37 10.83
CA ASP A 48 25.39 9.75 12.10
C ASP A 48 26.47 10.83 11.87
N PRO A 49 26.51 11.93 12.64
CA PRO A 49 27.59 12.90 12.54
C PRO A 49 28.98 12.23 12.55
N PRO A 50 29.96 12.82 11.86
CA PRO A 50 31.32 12.30 11.91
C PRO A 50 31.84 12.29 13.36
N GLY A 51 32.37 11.14 13.78
CA GLY A 51 32.85 10.93 15.15
C GLY A 51 31.82 10.36 16.11
N SER A 52 30.61 10.09 15.65
CA SER A 52 29.62 9.38 16.44
C SER A 52 30.02 7.94 16.73
N GLN A 53 29.64 7.48 17.92
CA GLN A 53 29.85 6.10 18.35
C GLN A 53 29.10 5.15 17.41
N THR A 54 29.74 4.04 17.04
CA THR A 54 29.01 3.04 16.27
C THR A 54 27.89 2.48 17.14
N LEU A 55 26.83 1.99 16.51
CA LEU A 55 25.73 1.34 17.21
C LEU A 55 26.22 0.25 18.19
N ARG A 56 27.30 -0.46 17.84
CA ARG A 56 27.90 -1.51 18.67
C ARG A 56 28.57 -0.92 19.92
N ASP A 57 29.31 0.18 19.79
CA ASP A 57 29.95 0.86 20.92
C ASP A 57 28.91 1.37 21.93
N THR A 58 27.84 1.96 21.43
CA THR A 58 26.73 2.44 22.28
C THR A 58 26.06 1.30 23.03
N MET A 59 25.86 0.14 22.38
CA MET A 59 25.35 -1.06 23.03
C MET A 59 26.29 -1.57 24.13
N ASP A 60 27.58 -1.71 23.82
CA ASP A 60 28.58 -2.20 24.78
C ASP A 60 28.66 -1.31 26.02
N GLN A 61 28.68 0.02 25.80
CA GLN A 61 28.65 0.99 26.88
C GLN A 61 27.41 0.86 27.77
N GLY A 62 26.23 0.72 27.16
CA GLY A 62 24.98 0.54 27.91
C GLY A 62 24.95 -0.75 28.73
N ILE A 63 25.49 -1.85 28.19
CA ILE A 63 25.61 -3.13 28.91
C ILE A 63 26.56 -2.97 30.10
N GLN A 64 27.74 -2.37 29.89
CA GLN A 64 28.70 -2.17 30.98
C GLN A 64 28.16 -1.24 32.06
N GLN A 65 27.44 -0.19 31.67
CA GLN A 65 26.75 0.69 32.61
C GLN A 65 25.71 -0.07 33.42
N GLY A 66 24.86 -0.88 32.80
CA GLY A 66 23.84 -1.67 33.50
C GLY A 66 24.43 -2.73 34.43
N ILE A 67 25.56 -3.34 34.07
CA ILE A 67 26.26 -4.31 34.93
C ILE A 67 26.92 -3.61 36.13
N SER A 68 27.44 -2.41 35.91
CA SER A 68 28.13 -1.62 36.94
C SER A 68 27.17 -0.83 37.82
N ASP A 69 25.91 -0.69 37.42
CA ASP A 69 24.91 0.06 38.14
C ASP A 69 24.59 -0.66 39.47
N PRO A 70 24.77 0.00 40.62
CA PRO A 70 24.41 -0.60 41.89
C PRO A 70 22.89 -0.81 41.93
N PRO A 71 22.40 -1.86 42.61
CA PRO A 71 20.97 -2.11 42.71
C PRO A 71 20.28 -0.88 43.32
N VAL A 72 19.33 -0.30 42.59
CA VAL A 72 18.49 0.78 43.10
C VAL A 72 17.57 0.20 44.16
N VAL A 73 17.95 0.33 45.43
CA VAL A 73 17.07 0.01 46.56
C VAL A 73 16.08 1.17 46.66
N ARG A 74 14.87 0.95 46.15
CA ARG A 74 13.72 1.85 46.38
C ARG A 74 12.98 1.44 47.65
#